data_AF-A0A8B6GXX6-F1
#
_entry.id   AF-A0A8B6GXX6-F1
#
_cell.length_a   1.000
_cell.length_b   1.000
_cell.length_c   1.000
_cell.angle_alpha   90.00
_cell.angle_beta   90.00
_cell.angle_gamma   90.00
#
_symmetry.space_group_name_H-M   'P 1'
#
loop_
_entity.id
_entity.type
_entity.pdbx_description
1 polymer ?
#
loop_
_entity_poly.entity_id
_entity_poly.type
_entity_poly.pdbx_seq_one_letter_code
_entity_poly.pdbx_strand_id
1 'polypeptide(L)' 'GNDTVLHSAVLGGDFEIVKLLLERTCIDPTEKNQNGDTLLHLAVQKSNIELVKLLLERTTIDPATKNK' A
#
# COMPACT_ATOMS: atom_id res chain seq x y z
N GLY A 1 9.04 -3.99 15.58
CA GLY A 1 8.44 -2.87 14.82
C GLY A 1 7.73 -3.46 13.64
N ASN A 2 6.42 -3.22 13.50
CA ASN A 2 5.57 -3.87 12.51
C ASN A 2 5.49 -3.10 11.18
N ASP A 3 6.52 -2.30 10.85
CA ASP A 3 6.57 -1.62 9.56
C ASP A 3 6.99 -2.62 8.50
N THR A 4 6.10 -2.87 7.55
CA THR A 4 6.44 -3.70 6.40
C THR A 4 7.41 -2.95 5.48
N VAL A 5 8.12 -3.70 4.64
CA VAL A 5 9.00 -3.14 3.61
C VAL A 5 8.28 -2.10 2.74
N LEU A 6 6.97 -2.23 2.50
CA LEU A 6 6.20 -1.22 1.76
C LEU A 6 6.01 0.09 2.52
N HIS A 7 5.75 0.02 3.84
CA HIS A 7 5.61 1.24 4.63
C HIS A 7 6.92 2.03 4.62
N SER A 8 8.07 1.36 4.76
CA SER A 8 9.38 2.00 4.65
C SER A 8 9.61 2.65 3.27
N ALA A 9 9.24 1.96 2.19
CA ALA A 9 9.39 2.51 0.83
C ALA A 9 8.51 3.76 0.60
N VAL A 10 7.26 3.75 1.06
CA VAL A 10 6.36 4.93 0.96
C VAL A 10 6.86 6.08 1.83
N LEU A 11 7.35 5.81 3.05
CA LEU A 11 7.89 6.83 3.93
C LEU A 11 9.14 7.49 3.34
N GLY A 12 10.00 6.70 2.69
CA GLY A 12 11.18 7.15 1.95
C GLY A 12 10.87 7.93 0.68
N GLY A 13 9.63 7.88 0.18
CA GLY A 13 9.20 8.60 -1.02
C GLY A 13 9.68 7.98 -2.33
N ASP A 14 10.21 6.76 -2.30
CA ASP A 14 10.74 6.08 -3.47
C ASP A 14 9.63 5.26 -4.15
N PHE A 15 8.77 5.97 -4.88
CA PHE A 15 7.52 5.42 -5.40
C PHE A 15 7.72 4.40 -6.53
N GLU A 16 8.88 4.36 -7.17
CA GLU A 16 9.22 3.33 -8.16
C GLU A 16 9.45 1.98 -7.47
N ILE A 17 10.14 1.98 -6.33
CA ILE A 17 10.27 0.80 -5.47
C ILE A 17 8.91 0.35 -4.96
N VAL A 18 8.03 1.30 -4.60
CA VAL A 18 6.66 0.97 -4.16
C VAL A 18 5.87 0.26 -5.28
N LYS A 19 5.98 0.72 -6.54
CA LYS A 19 5.36 0.06 -7.70
C LYS A 19 5.90 -1.37 -7.88
N LEU A 20 7.22 -1.55 -7.90
CA LEU A 20 7.87 -2.88 -8.04
C LEU A 20 7.49 -3.85 -6.93
N LEU A 21 7.42 -3.37 -5.69
CA LEU A 21 7.00 -4.20 -4.57
C LEU A 21 5.53 -4.57 -4.70
N LEU A 22 4.67 -3.60 -5.06
CA LEU A 22 3.26 -3.86 -5.27
C LEU A 22 3.06 -4.93 -6.33
N GLU A 23 3.80 -5.01 -7.44
CA GLU A 23 3.64 -6.09 -8.44
C GLU A 23 3.57 -7.53 -7.88
N ARG A 24 4.15 -7.79 -6.69
CA ARG A 24 4.07 -9.09 -6.02
C ARG A 24 2.71 -9.31 -5.36
N THR A 25 2.15 -10.53 -5.52
CA THR A 25 0.84 -10.93 -4.98
C THR A 25 0.84 -11.23 -3.48
N CYS A 26 2.01 -11.38 -2.87
CA CYS A 26 2.16 -11.68 -1.43
C CYS A 26 2.04 -10.47 -0.52
N ILE A 27 1.68 -9.30 -1.06
CA ILE A 27 1.69 -8.04 -0.33
C ILE A 27 0.26 -7.54 -0.22
N ASP A 28 -0.22 -7.47 1.02
CA ASP A 28 -1.51 -6.89 1.35
C ASP A 28 -1.36 -5.37 1.60
N PRO A 29 -1.88 -4.50 0.71
CA PRO A 29 -1.77 -3.05 0.87
C PRO A 29 -2.66 -2.50 1.99
N THR A 30 -3.51 -3.34 2.60
CA THR A 30 -4.40 -2.96 3.71
C THR A 30 -3.79 -3.17 5.09
N GLU A 31 -2.61 -3.79 5.16
CA GLU A 31 -1.86 -3.92 6.41
C GLU A 31 -1.56 -2.55 7.03
N LYS A 32 -1.64 -2.50 8.36
CA LYS A 32 -1.39 -1.29 9.15
C LYS A 32 0.03 -1.31 9.71
N ASN A 33 0.69 -0.17 9.65
CA ASN A 33 1.96 0.07 10.34
C ASN A 33 1.78 0.24 11.85
N GLN A 34 2.87 0.57 12.56
CA GLN A 34 2.86 0.77 14.02
C GLN A 34 1.93 1.90 14.51
N ASN A 35 1.65 2.89 13.64
CA ASN A 35 0.78 4.01 13.93
C ASN A 35 -0.69 3.72 13.59
N GLY A 36 -0.99 2.54 13.04
CA GLY A 36 -2.32 2.20 12.55
C GLY A 36 -2.62 2.69 11.13
N ASP A 37 -1.63 3.25 10.43
CA ASP A 37 -1.75 3.76 9.08
C ASP A 37 -1.60 2.63 8.06
N THR A 38 -2.46 2.61 7.05
CA THR A 38 -2.26 1.81 5.83
C THR A 38 -1.46 2.60 4.80
N LEU A 39 -1.03 1.94 3.72
CA LEU A 39 -0.36 2.62 2.60
C LEU A 39 -1.21 3.74 1.99
N LEU A 40 -2.54 3.62 2.00
CA LEU A 40 -3.42 4.66 1.49
C LEU A 40 -3.40 5.91 2.38
N HIS A 41 -3.31 5.75 3.70
CA HIS A 41 -3.16 6.88 4.64
C HIS A 41 -1.86 7.63 4.35
N LEU A 42 -0.75 6.89 4.19
CA LEU A 42 0.55 7.47 3.88
C LEU A 42 0.58 8.14 2.50
N ALA A 43 -0.05 7.54 1.49
CA ALA A 43 -0.13 8.12 0.13
C ALA A 43 -0.88 9.46 0.12
N VAL A 44 -1.98 9.56 0.88
CA VAL A 44 -2.73 10.81 1.06
C VAL A 44 -1.91 11.84 1.83
N GLN A 45 -1.24 11.45 2.92
CA GLN A 45 -0.37 12.34 3.70
C GLN A 45 0.77 12.94 2.86
N LYS A 46 1.30 12.16 1.91
CA LYS A 46 2.34 12.59 0.97
C LYS A 46 1.78 13.36 -0.23
N SER A 47 0.46 13.51 -0.35
CA SER A 47 -0.22 14.10 -1.52
C SER A 47 0.17 13.43 -2.86
N ASN A 48 0.48 12.13 -2.83
CA ASN A 48 0.87 11.39 -4.03
C ASN A 48 -0.36 10.78 -4.73
N ILE A 49 -0.89 11.51 -5.71
CA ILE A 49 -2.08 11.11 -6.48
C ILE A 49 -1.85 9.81 -7.26
N GLU A 50 -0.66 9.59 -7.83
CA GLU A 50 -0.36 8.35 -8.57
C GLU A 50 -0.41 7.14 -7.66
N LEU A 51 0.20 7.24 -6.48
CA LEU A 51 0.19 6.15 -5.50
C LEU A 51 -1.23 5.87 -4.99
N VAL A 52 -2.04 6.92 -4.75
CA VAL A 52 -3.45 6.76 -4.39
C VAL A 52 -4.21 5.98 -5.47
N LYS A 53 -4.04 6.33 -6.76
CA LYS A 53 -4.69 5.61 -7.87
C LYS A 53 -4.27 4.15 -7.92
N LEU A 54 -2.96 3.88 -7.84
CA LEU A 54 -2.39 2.53 -7.88
C LEU A 54 -2.94 1.64 -6.74
N LEU A 55 -3.02 2.19 -5.52
CA LEU A 55 -3.54 1.46 -4.37
C LEU A 55 -5.06 1.24 -4.47
N LEU A 56 -5.82 2.20 -5.01
CA LEU A 56 -7.25 2.04 -5.25
C LEU A 56 -7.56 0.98 -6.32
N GLU A 57 -6.78 0.94 -7.41
CA GLU A 57 -6.89 -0.10 -8.43
C GLU A 57 -6.68 -1.49 -7.81
N ARG A 58 -5.69 -1.65 -6.92
CA ARG A 58 -5.44 -2.95 -6.28
C ARG A 58 -6.44 -3.34 -5.21
N THR A 59 -6.92 -2.40 -4.42
CA THR A 59 -7.89 -2.67 -3.35
C THR A 59 -9.31 -2.91 -3.88
N THR A 60 -9.63 -2.42 -5.09
CA THR A 60 -10.91 -2.67 -5.76
C THR A 60 -10.95 -4.00 -6.54
N ILE A 61 -9.81 -4.66 -6.75
CA ILE A 61 -9.71 -5.97 -7.44
C ILE A 61 -9.97 -7.14 -6.47
N ASP A 62 -10.99 -7.04 -5.60
CA ASP A 62 -11.53 -8.25 -4.99
C ASP A 62 -13.06 -8.24 -4.75
N PRO A 63 -13.85 -8.58 -5.78
CA PRO A 63 -15.25 -8.98 -5.59
C PRO A 63 -15.39 -10.42 -5.02
N ALA A 64 -14.32 -11.15 -4.69
CA ALA A 64 -14.35 -12.58 -4.38
C ALA A 64 -13.75 -13.02 -3.01
N THR A 65 -13.02 -12.20 -2.24
CA THR A 65 -12.62 -12.57 -0.86
C THR A 65 -13.70 -12.27 0.19
N LYS A 66 -14.92 -12.76 -0.11
CA LYS A 66 -15.86 -13.26 0.91
C LYS A 66 -16.09 -14.74 0.63
N ASN A 67 -15.16 -15.60 1.04
CA ASN A 67 -15.42 -16.95 1.56
C ASN A 67 -14.13 -17.77 1.68
N LYS A 68 -13.67 -17.97 2.91
CA LYS A 68 -13.77 -19.26 3.61
C LYS A 68 -13.60 -19.06 5.10
#